data_AF-A0A1U7LLR7-F1
#
_entry.id   AF-A0A1U7LLR7-F1
#
_cell.length_a   1.000
_cell.length_b   1.000
_cell.length_c   1.000
_cell.angle_alpha   90.00
_cell.angle_beta   90.00
_cell.angle_gamma   90.00
#
_symmetry.space_group_name_H-M   'P 1'
#
loop_
_entity.id
_entity.type
_entity.pdbx_description
1 polymer ?
#
loop_
_entity_poly.entity_id
_entity_poly.type
_entity_poly.pdbx_seq_one_letter_code
_entity_poly.pdbx_strand_id
1 'polypeptide(L)'
;MLVKSGKRHKHLKELHEKYGDFVRVGPNAVSICNVDAQRGKFILQQNLSSDIYGPSSSVIKSPGYDAFKENAAYSSLNNVRDHSVHRQLMKSMGPGFSHQTLAKLEFLVAQNAVYFCESVLKFGRNGEQALNLTTWTSFFTYDVMGDLCFGESYDLMKNGNMASLVLFATAPLKLAGLALASPFLAKFNAIISPKSLREGLALFRKAGIDTRLANNSGRKDFMHFMIAYADLAETKKDRRGRLQSNTETL
;
A
#
# COMPACT_ATOMS: atom_id res chain seq x y z
N MET A 1 2.93 8.60 23.76
CA MET A 1 3.04 10.05 23.47
C MET A 1 3.62 10.36 22.08
N LEU A 2 4.58 9.55 21.58
CA LEU A 2 5.29 9.72 20.29
C LEU A 2 4.48 9.94 19.00
N VAL A 3 3.27 9.39 18.88
CA VAL A 3 2.52 9.37 17.61
C VAL A 3 1.41 10.43 17.54
N LYS A 4 0.97 10.94 18.70
CA LYS A 4 -0.20 11.84 18.80
C LYS A 4 -0.01 13.17 18.06
N SER A 5 1.23 13.69 17.98
CA SER A 5 1.54 14.98 17.35
C SER A 5 1.87 14.89 15.87
N GLY A 6 1.91 13.69 15.27
CA GLY A 6 2.36 13.47 13.88
C GLY A 6 3.85 13.71 13.64
N LYS A 7 4.62 14.12 14.67
CA LYS A 7 6.05 14.45 14.57
C LYS A 7 6.97 13.30 15.04
N ARG A 8 6.50 12.05 14.96
CA ARG A 8 7.22 10.85 15.45
C ARG A 8 8.66 10.77 14.93
N HIS A 9 8.86 11.03 13.63
CA HIS A 9 10.17 10.98 12.99
C HIS A 9 11.16 12.00 13.56
N LYS A 10 10.71 13.22 13.90
CA LYS A 10 11.56 14.26 14.52
C LYS A 10 12.00 13.86 15.92
N HIS A 11 11.06 13.37 16.73
CA HIS A 11 11.39 12.93 18.07
C HIS A 11 12.31 11.70 18.09
N LEU A 12 12.11 10.74 17.18
CA LEU A 12 13.05 9.63 17.03
C LEU A 12 14.45 10.13 16.67
N LYS A 13 14.56 11.12 15.78
CA LYS A 13 15.84 11.75 15.43
C LYS A 13 16.49 12.37 16.67
N GLU A 14 15.77 13.20 17.42
CA GLU A 14 16.26 13.83 18.66
C GLU A 14 16.74 12.79 19.69
N LEU A 15 16.01 11.67 19.84
CA LEU A 15 16.43 10.59 20.73
C LEU A 15 17.70 9.90 20.25
N HIS A 16 17.84 9.64 18.94
CA HIS A 16 19.05 9.04 18.39
C HIS A 16 20.26 9.99 18.46
N GLU A 17 20.06 11.29 18.30
CA GLU A 17 21.09 12.32 18.52
C GLU A 17 21.57 12.34 19.98
N LYS A 18 20.69 12.06 20.94
CA LYS A 18 21.00 12.09 22.36
C LYS A 18 21.56 10.77 22.92
N TYR A 19 21.02 9.63 22.47
CA TYR A 19 21.27 8.32 23.05
C TYR A 19 22.00 7.36 22.12
N GLY A 20 22.29 7.77 20.88
CA GLY A 20 22.99 6.98 19.88
C GLY A 20 22.10 6.04 19.09
N ASP A 21 22.73 5.04 18.46
CA ASP A 21 22.12 4.20 17.43
C ASP A 21 20.97 3.30 17.90
N PHE A 22 20.90 2.97 19.19
CA PHE A 22 19.94 2.02 19.74
C PHE A 22 19.12 2.70 20.85
N VAL A 23 17.85 2.94 20.59
CA VAL A 23 16.95 3.65 21.51
C VAL A 23 15.73 2.79 21.82
N ARG A 24 15.51 2.47 23.10
CA ARG A 24 14.26 1.82 23.53
C ARG A 24 13.13 2.85 23.53
N VAL A 25 12.13 2.65 22.67
CA VAL A 25 10.99 3.58 22.48
C VAL A 25 9.67 3.05 23.03
N GLY A 26 9.68 1.81 23.54
CA GLY A 26 8.56 1.19 24.23
C GLY A 26 9.00 -0.09 24.95
N PRO A 27 8.09 -0.74 25.69
CA PRO A 27 8.42 -1.95 26.47
C PRO A 27 9.08 -3.03 25.61
N ASN A 28 8.50 -3.29 24.44
CA ASN A 28 8.94 -4.30 23.48
C ASN A 28 9.38 -3.68 22.14
N ALA A 29 9.87 -2.43 22.15
CA ALA A 29 10.21 -1.71 20.93
C ALA A 29 11.54 -0.97 21.06
N VAL A 30 12.45 -1.27 20.13
CA VAL A 30 13.74 -0.59 19.98
C VAL A 30 13.79 0.04 18.60
N SER A 31 14.12 1.32 18.55
CA SER A 31 14.46 2.05 17.34
C SER A 31 15.95 1.90 17.09
N ILE A 32 16.33 1.53 15.86
CA ILE A 32 17.71 1.23 15.48
C ILE A 32 18.09 2.10 14.29
N CYS A 33 19.14 2.91 14.45
CA CYS A 33 19.72 3.76 13.42
C CYS A 33 21.17 3.34 13.14
N ASN A 34 21.38 2.08 12.76
CA ASN A 34 22.71 1.51 12.52
C ASN A 34 22.71 0.61 11.27
N VAL A 35 23.64 0.86 10.35
CA VAL A 35 23.71 0.15 9.06
C VAL A 35 24.09 -1.32 9.24
N ASP A 36 25.02 -1.63 10.15
CA ASP A 36 25.45 -3.00 10.44
C ASP A 36 24.30 -3.83 11.04
N ALA A 37 23.47 -3.21 11.88
CA ALA A 37 22.27 -3.84 12.42
C ALA A 37 21.23 -4.13 11.34
N GLN A 38 21.03 -3.20 10.40
CA GLN A 38 20.16 -3.42 9.23
C GLN A 38 20.69 -4.53 8.32
N ARG A 39 22.01 -4.70 8.23
CA ARG A 39 22.64 -5.82 7.53
C ARG A 39 22.60 -7.15 8.31
N GLY A 40 21.82 -7.23 9.39
CA GLY A 40 21.58 -8.46 10.15
C GLY A 40 22.70 -8.86 11.11
N LYS A 41 23.80 -8.09 11.20
CA LYS A 41 25.03 -8.42 11.93
C LYS A 41 24.84 -8.67 13.43
N PHE A 42 23.81 -8.08 14.04
CA PHE A 42 23.55 -8.16 15.49
C PHE A 42 22.32 -9.00 15.87
N ILE A 43 21.53 -9.47 14.90
CA ILE A 43 20.22 -10.10 15.16
C ILE A 43 20.28 -11.62 14.97
N LEU A 44 21.14 -12.10 14.09
CA LEU A 44 21.19 -13.50 13.70
C LEU A 44 22.38 -14.17 14.42
N GLN A 45 22.10 -14.91 15.50
CA GLN A 45 23.09 -15.83 16.06
C GLN A 45 23.47 -16.84 14.96
N GLN A 46 24.75 -16.84 14.60
CA GLN A 46 25.40 -17.69 13.60
C GLN A 46 25.07 -17.41 12.13
N ASN A 47 26.08 -16.89 11.41
CA ASN A 47 26.36 -17.13 9.98
C ASN A 47 25.24 -16.92 8.93
N LEU A 48 24.14 -16.23 9.23
CA LEU A 48 23.25 -15.67 8.21
C LEU A 48 23.51 -14.16 8.11
N SER A 49 24.45 -13.80 7.24
CA SER A 49 24.68 -12.43 6.76
C SER A 49 23.57 -12.00 5.79
N SER A 50 22.31 -12.07 6.21
CA SER A 50 21.19 -11.55 5.44
C SER A 50 20.70 -10.22 6.01
N ASP A 51 20.58 -9.23 5.12
CA ASP A 51 19.90 -7.97 5.39
C ASP A 51 18.53 -8.25 6.02
N ILE A 52 18.13 -7.49 7.05
CA ILE A 52 16.85 -7.69 7.74
C ILE A 52 15.64 -7.52 6.79
N TYR A 53 15.83 -6.83 5.66
CA TYR A 53 14.85 -6.68 4.59
C TYR A 53 15.12 -7.59 3.39
N GLY A 54 16.15 -8.42 3.47
CA GLY A 54 16.55 -9.34 2.41
C GLY A 54 15.62 -10.55 2.27
N PRO A 55 15.65 -11.24 1.10
CA PRO A 55 14.78 -12.40 0.83
C PRO A 55 14.99 -13.61 1.76
N SER A 56 16.14 -13.66 2.45
CA SER A 56 16.53 -14.71 3.40
C SER A 56 16.48 -14.23 4.86
N SER A 57 15.84 -13.09 5.12
CA SER A 57 15.62 -12.60 6.49
C SER A 57 14.63 -13.49 7.23
N SER A 58 14.95 -13.85 8.46
CA SER A 58 14.02 -14.51 9.39
C SER A 58 13.15 -13.50 10.16
N VAL A 59 13.39 -12.20 10.00
CA VAL A 59 12.61 -11.14 10.65
C VAL A 59 11.21 -11.08 10.02
N ILE A 60 10.19 -10.98 10.86
CA ILE A 60 8.79 -10.83 10.43
C ILE A 60 8.27 -9.45 10.82
N LYS A 61 7.27 -8.98 10.05
CA LYS A 61 6.56 -7.74 10.36
C LYS A 61 5.87 -7.84 11.73
N SER A 62 5.80 -6.70 12.42
CA SER A 62 5.15 -6.55 13.74
C SER A 62 3.67 -6.96 13.70
N PRO A 63 3.08 -7.48 14.79
CA PRO A 63 1.63 -7.68 14.91
C PRO A 63 0.81 -6.40 14.67
N GLY A 64 1.42 -5.21 14.79
CA GLY A 64 0.76 -3.96 14.43
C GLY A 64 0.32 -3.90 12.96
N TYR A 65 0.94 -4.67 12.06
CA TYR A 65 0.53 -4.75 10.65
C TYR A 65 -0.83 -5.41 10.46
N ASP A 66 -1.31 -6.19 11.44
CA ASP A 66 -2.66 -6.77 11.41
C ASP A 66 -3.75 -5.67 11.40
N ALA A 67 -3.44 -4.43 11.80
CA ALA A 67 -4.35 -3.29 11.71
C ALA A 67 -4.66 -2.85 10.27
N PHE A 68 -3.83 -3.24 9.29
CA PHE A 68 -4.08 -3.03 7.87
C PHE A 68 -4.85 -4.19 7.23
N LYS A 69 -5.27 -5.19 8.00
CA LYS A 69 -6.17 -6.22 7.47
C LYS A 69 -7.58 -5.67 7.45
N GLU A 70 -8.16 -5.62 6.25
CA GLU A 70 -9.56 -5.30 6.06
C GLU A 70 -10.46 -6.45 6.52
N ASN A 71 -9.98 -7.69 6.38
CA ASN A 71 -10.67 -8.92 6.76
C ASN A 71 -9.67 -9.90 7.40
N ALA A 72 -10.09 -10.61 8.44
CA ALA A 72 -9.29 -11.64 9.09
C ALA A 72 -8.89 -12.79 8.15
N ALA A 73 -9.70 -13.05 7.12
CA ALA A 73 -9.45 -14.13 6.15
C ALA A 73 -8.38 -13.80 5.11
N TYR A 74 -7.98 -12.53 4.95
CA TYR A 74 -7.19 -12.08 3.80
C TYR A 74 -6.03 -11.16 4.23
N SER A 75 -4.91 -11.22 3.49
CA SER A 75 -3.73 -10.40 3.76
C SER A 75 -3.19 -9.81 2.47
N SER A 76 -2.97 -8.49 2.46
CA SER A 76 -2.32 -7.78 1.37
C SER A 76 -0.81 -7.94 1.42
N LEU A 77 -0.15 -7.65 0.30
CA LEU A 77 1.32 -7.62 0.25
C LEU A 77 1.93 -6.73 1.34
N ASN A 78 1.26 -5.61 1.66
CA ASN A 78 1.68 -4.68 2.70
C ASN A 78 1.57 -5.30 4.10
N ASN A 79 0.49 -6.01 4.41
CA ASN A 79 0.19 -6.45 5.78
C ASN A 79 0.60 -7.89 6.11
N VAL A 80 0.83 -8.73 5.08
CA VAL A 80 1.19 -10.14 5.28
C VAL A 80 2.51 -10.27 6.03
N ARG A 81 2.51 -11.14 7.04
CA ARG A 81 3.65 -11.41 7.95
C ARG A 81 4.31 -12.76 7.66
N ASP A 82 3.59 -13.67 7.01
CA ASP A 82 4.08 -14.97 6.58
C ASP A 82 4.87 -14.84 5.27
N HIS A 83 6.14 -15.25 5.29
CA HIS A 83 7.06 -15.16 4.15
C HIS A 83 6.64 -16.01 2.94
N SER A 84 6.01 -17.16 3.18
CA SER A 84 5.55 -18.06 2.12
C SER A 84 4.37 -17.45 1.37
N VAL A 85 3.40 -16.89 2.11
CA VAL A 85 2.25 -16.19 1.53
C VAL A 85 2.71 -14.92 0.81
N HIS A 86 3.60 -14.12 1.43
CA HIS A 86 4.18 -12.94 0.78
C HIS A 86 4.86 -13.29 -0.55
N ARG A 87 5.61 -14.39 -0.61
CA ARG A 87 6.26 -14.85 -1.84
C ARG A 87 5.25 -15.23 -2.93
N GLN A 88 4.12 -15.83 -2.57
CA GLN A 88 3.04 -16.15 -3.52
C GLN A 88 2.40 -14.88 -4.09
N LEU A 89 2.12 -13.88 -3.23
CA LEU A 89 1.62 -12.56 -3.67
C LEU A 89 2.63 -11.84 -4.59
N MET A 90 3.91 -11.87 -4.25
CA MET A 90 4.94 -11.29 -5.12
C MET A 90 5.04 -11.98 -6.47
N LYS A 91 4.82 -13.30 -6.53
CA LYS A 91 4.84 -14.04 -7.81
C LYS A 91 3.70 -13.62 -8.74
N SER A 92 2.52 -13.28 -8.21
CA SER A 92 1.39 -12.85 -9.03
C SER A 92 1.57 -11.44 -9.58
N MET A 93 2.14 -10.53 -8.78
CA MET A 93 2.34 -9.12 -9.17
C MET A 93 3.65 -8.87 -9.93
N GLY A 94 4.69 -9.67 -9.67
CA GLY A 94 6.06 -9.45 -10.16
C GLY A 94 6.18 -9.19 -11.66
N PRO A 95 5.54 -9.97 -12.55
CA PRO A 95 5.58 -9.72 -14.00
C PRO A 95 5.04 -8.33 -14.41
N GLY A 96 4.09 -7.80 -13.64
CA GLY A 96 3.57 -6.44 -13.81
C GLY A 96 4.64 -5.36 -13.65
N PHE A 97 5.61 -5.58 -12.76
CA PHE A 97 6.70 -4.65 -12.48
C PHE A 97 7.98 -4.94 -13.30
N SER A 98 7.90 -5.81 -14.31
CA SER A 98 9.04 -6.03 -15.21
C SER A 98 9.32 -4.79 -16.06
N HIS A 99 10.58 -4.55 -16.43
CA HIS A 99 10.96 -3.43 -17.30
C HIS A 99 10.14 -3.40 -18.61
N GLN A 100 9.90 -4.56 -19.21
CA GLN A 100 9.10 -4.68 -20.43
C GLN A 100 7.64 -4.26 -20.24
N THR A 101 7.04 -4.59 -19.10
CA THR A 101 5.67 -4.18 -18.78
C THR A 101 5.62 -2.69 -18.48
N LEU A 102 6.54 -2.18 -17.64
CA LEU A 102 6.58 -0.77 -17.26
C LEU A 102 6.78 0.14 -18.48
N ALA A 103 7.67 -0.22 -19.41
CA ALA A 103 7.86 0.52 -20.66
C ALA A 103 6.58 0.62 -21.50
N LYS A 104 5.71 -0.41 -21.44
CA LYS A 104 4.42 -0.40 -22.15
C LYS A 104 3.35 0.38 -21.41
N LEU A 105 3.51 0.66 -20.12
CA LEU A 105 2.55 1.39 -19.30
C LEU A 105 2.95 2.86 -19.08
N GLU A 106 4.19 3.23 -19.38
CA GLU A 106 4.74 4.59 -19.20
C GLU A 106 3.86 5.67 -19.85
N PHE A 107 3.31 5.40 -21.04
CA PHE A 107 2.46 6.35 -21.74
C PHE A 107 1.21 6.75 -20.93
N LEU A 108 0.67 5.86 -20.09
CA LEU A 108 -0.49 6.16 -19.24
C LEU A 108 -0.14 7.18 -18.17
N VAL A 109 1.06 7.05 -17.59
CA VAL A 109 1.58 8.01 -16.60
C VAL A 109 1.82 9.37 -17.26
N ALA A 110 2.42 9.36 -18.46
CA ALA A 110 2.66 10.59 -19.22
C ALA A 110 1.36 11.32 -19.59
N GLN A 111 0.34 10.58 -20.06
CA GLN A 111 -0.98 11.15 -20.36
C GLN A 111 -1.65 11.76 -19.12
N ASN A 112 -1.64 11.03 -17.99
CA ASN A 112 -2.16 11.55 -16.73
C ASN A 112 -1.36 12.76 -16.23
N ALA A 113 -0.05 12.85 -16.51
CA ALA A 113 0.77 13.99 -16.11
C ALA A 113 0.44 15.26 -16.93
N VAL A 114 0.22 15.11 -18.23
CA VAL A 114 -0.32 16.20 -19.07
C VAL A 114 -1.68 16.63 -18.54
N TYR A 115 -2.57 15.67 -18.27
CA TYR A 115 -3.91 15.95 -17.75
C TYR A 115 -3.89 16.63 -16.38
N PHE A 116 -2.94 16.28 -15.52
CA PHE A 116 -2.71 16.93 -14.25
C PHE A 116 -2.36 18.41 -14.43
N CYS A 117 -1.43 18.73 -15.34
CA CYS A 117 -1.07 20.11 -15.64
C CYS A 117 -2.28 20.91 -16.17
N GLU A 118 -3.03 20.34 -17.11
CA GLU A 118 -4.24 20.95 -17.66
C GLU A 118 -5.29 21.21 -16.57
N SER A 119 -5.50 20.22 -15.68
CA SER A 119 -6.46 20.33 -14.59
C SER A 119 -6.03 21.39 -13.58
N VAL A 120 -4.74 21.43 -13.20
CA VAL A 120 -4.20 22.46 -12.31
C VAL A 120 -4.38 23.86 -12.90
N LEU A 121 -4.10 24.06 -14.19
CA LEU A 121 -4.32 25.34 -14.86
C LEU A 121 -5.80 25.73 -14.89
N LYS A 122 -6.66 24.79 -15.27
CA LYS A 122 -8.12 24.99 -15.34
C LYS A 122 -8.71 25.36 -13.99
N PHE A 123 -8.50 24.54 -12.96
CA PHE A 123 -9.10 24.74 -11.64
C PHE A 123 -8.39 25.82 -10.82
N GLY A 124 -7.11 26.06 -11.11
CA GLY A 124 -6.34 27.17 -10.54
C GLY A 124 -6.62 28.50 -11.22
N ARG A 125 -7.49 28.53 -12.25
CA ARG A 125 -7.82 29.71 -13.05
C ARG A 125 -6.55 30.47 -13.48
N ASN A 126 -5.57 29.73 -14.03
CA ASN A 126 -4.27 30.27 -14.43
C ASN A 126 -3.53 31.08 -13.35
N GLY A 127 -3.69 30.70 -12.07
CA GLY A 127 -3.02 31.32 -10.94
C GLY A 127 -3.91 32.27 -10.12
N GLU A 128 -5.14 32.54 -10.55
CA GLU A 128 -6.09 33.36 -9.79
C GLU A 128 -6.70 32.61 -8.59
N GLN A 129 -6.72 31.27 -8.63
CA GLN A 129 -7.27 30.42 -7.58
C GLN A 129 -6.19 29.53 -6.97
N ALA A 130 -5.96 29.68 -5.67
CA ALA A 130 -5.07 28.82 -4.92
C ALA A 130 -5.60 27.37 -4.88
N LEU A 131 -4.73 26.41 -5.19
CA LEU A 131 -5.03 24.99 -5.16
C LEU A 131 -4.24 24.27 -4.06
N ASN A 132 -4.90 23.34 -3.36
CA ASN A 132 -4.19 22.44 -2.44
C ASN A 132 -3.47 21.34 -3.24
N LEU A 133 -2.16 21.47 -3.42
CA LEU A 133 -1.36 20.47 -4.15
C LEU A 133 -1.35 19.10 -3.47
N THR A 134 -1.60 18.98 -2.17
CA THR A 134 -1.76 17.67 -1.51
C THR A 134 -3.00 16.94 -2.07
N THR A 135 -4.08 17.69 -2.28
CA THR A 135 -5.33 17.18 -2.87
C THR A 135 -5.10 16.81 -4.34
N TRP A 136 -4.52 17.71 -5.12
CA TRP A 136 -4.32 17.51 -6.55
C TRP A 136 -3.33 16.39 -6.86
N THR A 137 -2.22 16.28 -6.13
CA THR A 137 -1.29 15.15 -6.31
C THR A 137 -1.94 13.82 -5.90
N SER A 138 -2.83 13.82 -4.90
CA SER A 138 -3.62 12.63 -4.58
C SER A 138 -4.50 12.22 -5.78
N PHE A 139 -5.24 13.17 -6.39
CA PHE A 139 -6.04 12.90 -7.59
C PHE A 139 -5.22 12.27 -8.70
N PHE A 140 -4.07 12.87 -9.02
CA PHE A 140 -3.15 12.34 -10.00
C PHE A 140 -2.74 10.90 -9.69
N THR A 141 -2.31 10.63 -8.45
CA THR A 141 -1.87 9.28 -8.07
C THR A 141 -3.00 8.25 -8.15
N TYR A 142 -4.22 8.61 -7.74
CA TYR A 142 -5.36 7.68 -7.80
C TYR A 142 -5.79 7.41 -9.24
N ASP A 143 -5.89 8.42 -10.10
CA ASP A 143 -6.26 8.25 -11.51
C ASP A 143 -5.21 7.42 -12.26
N VAL A 144 -3.91 7.70 -12.04
CA VAL A 144 -2.80 6.88 -12.58
C VAL A 144 -2.92 5.43 -12.12
N MET A 145 -3.18 5.20 -10.82
CA MET A 145 -3.33 3.84 -10.30
C MET A 145 -4.59 3.16 -10.84
N GLY A 146 -5.68 3.89 -11.09
CA GLY A 146 -6.85 3.37 -11.79
C GLY A 146 -6.49 2.82 -13.17
N ASP A 147 -5.77 3.61 -13.96
CA ASP A 147 -5.31 3.23 -15.30
C ASP A 147 -4.34 2.04 -15.31
N LEU A 148 -3.41 2.00 -14.35
CA LEU A 148 -2.37 0.97 -14.25
C LEU A 148 -2.87 -0.34 -13.63
N CYS A 149 -3.84 -0.26 -12.72
CA CYS A 149 -4.39 -1.44 -12.04
C CYS A 149 -5.61 -1.95 -12.79
N PHE A 150 -6.64 -1.13 -12.96
CA PHE A 150 -7.97 -1.55 -13.42
C PHE A 150 -8.25 -1.19 -14.88
N GLY A 151 -7.33 -0.49 -15.53
CA GLY A 151 -7.48 -0.06 -16.93
C GLY A 151 -8.47 1.09 -17.12
N GLU A 152 -8.87 1.75 -16.04
CA GLU A 152 -9.87 2.83 -16.03
C GLU A 152 -9.50 3.89 -14.98
N SER A 153 -9.58 5.16 -15.36
CA SER A 153 -9.38 6.30 -14.45
C SER A 153 -10.58 6.49 -13.52
N TYR A 154 -10.34 7.02 -12.32
CA TYR A 154 -11.42 7.42 -11.40
C TYR A 154 -11.98 8.81 -11.74
N ASP A 155 -11.46 9.47 -12.79
CA ASP A 155 -11.85 10.80 -13.24
C ASP A 155 -11.78 11.87 -12.13
N LEU A 156 -10.88 11.71 -11.16
CA LEU A 156 -10.77 12.62 -10.02
C LEU A 156 -10.21 13.97 -10.44
N MET A 157 -9.18 13.98 -11.29
CA MET A 157 -8.62 15.22 -11.85
C MET A 157 -9.64 15.95 -12.73
N LYS A 158 -10.50 15.19 -13.43
CA LYS A 158 -11.54 15.72 -14.33
C LYS A 158 -12.66 16.43 -13.58
N ASN A 159 -13.13 15.76 -12.53
CA ASN A 159 -14.25 16.22 -11.73
C ASN A 159 -13.83 17.24 -10.67
N GLY A 160 -12.55 17.23 -10.27
CA GLY A 160 -12.02 18.09 -9.20
C GLY A 160 -12.64 17.80 -7.83
N ASN A 161 -13.22 16.60 -7.62
CA ASN A 161 -13.94 16.23 -6.40
C ASN A 161 -13.39 14.95 -5.76
N MET A 162 -13.20 14.99 -4.44
CA MET A 162 -12.55 13.98 -3.60
C MET A 162 -13.48 12.98 -2.91
N ALA A 163 -14.79 13.23 -2.87
CA ALA A 163 -15.52 13.02 -1.61
C ALA A 163 -15.40 11.63 -0.95
N SER A 164 -15.42 10.54 -1.72
CA SER A 164 -15.47 9.19 -1.17
C SER A 164 -14.14 8.44 -1.24
N LEU A 165 -13.54 8.26 -2.42
CA LEU A 165 -12.38 7.37 -2.59
C LEU A 165 -11.17 7.78 -1.74
N VAL A 166 -10.78 9.07 -1.77
CA VAL A 166 -9.61 9.55 -1.05
C VAL A 166 -9.83 9.53 0.46
N LEU A 167 -11.06 9.82 0.91
CA LEU A 167 -11.42 9.72 2.31
C LEU A 167 -11.32 8.27 2.80
N PHE A 168 -11.92 7.33 2.07
CA PHE A 168 -11.90 5.91 2.42
C PHE A 168 -10.50 5.30 2.31
N ALA A 169 -9.62 5.84 1.47
CA ALA A 169 -8.24 5.39 1.41
C ALA A 169 -7.35 5.97 2.52
N THR A 170 -7.53 7.24 2.89
CA THR A 170 -6.60 7.93 3.82
C THR A 170 -6.96 7.77 5.30
N ALA A 171 -8.24 7.73 5.66
CA ALA A 171 -8.66 7.66 7.06
C ALA A 171 -8.34 6.31 7.75
N PRO A 172 -8.45 5.12 7.11
CA PRO A 172 -8.01 3.87 7.73
C PRO A 172 -6.50 3.85 7.97
N LEU A 173 -5.70 4.44 7.07
CA LEU A 173 -4.25 4.51 7.21
C LEU A 173 -3.81 5.30 8.44
N LYS A 174 -4.51 6.40 8.76
CA LYS A 174 -4.25 7.19 9.97
C LYS A 174 -4.50 6.37 11.24
N LEU A 175 -5.59 5.59 11.27
CA LEU A 175 -5.92 4.70 12.39
C LEU A 175 -4.91 3.55 12.51
N ALA A 176 -4.56 2.91 11.40
CA ALA A 176 -3.58 1.84 11.37
C ALA A 176 -2.18 2.31 11.79
N GLY A 177 -1.80 3.55 11.49
CA GLY A 177 -0.55 4.16 11.97
C GLY A 177 -0.42 4.21 13.49
N LEU A 178 -1.53 4.39 14.22
CA LEU A 178 -1.55 4.30 15.69
C LEU A 178 -1.33 2.87 16.16
N ALA A 179 -1.99 1.91 15.52
CA ALA A 179 -1.86 0.49 15.86
C ALA A 179 -0.47 -0.09 15.53
N LEU A 180 0.21 0.41 14.48
CA LEU A 180 1.62 0.09 14.22
C LEU A 180 2.53 0.48 15.37
N ALA A 181 2.31 1.67 15.93
CA ALA A 181 3.11 2.17 17.03
C ALA A 181 2.76 1.53 18.38
N SER A 182 1.58 0.93 18.49
CA SER A 182 1.10 0.26 19.70
C SER A 182 0.35 -1.00 19.29
N PRO A 183 1.05 -2.12 19.04
CA PRO A 183 0.45 -3.34 18.49
C PRO A 183 -0.74 -3.90 19.28
N PHE A 184 -0.82 -3.60 20.58
CA PHE A 184 -1.99 -3.94 21.40
C PHE A 184 -3.30 -3.31 20.87
N LEU A 185 -3.22 -2.08 20.31
CA LEU A 185 -4.37 -1.39 19.72
C LEU A 185 -4.88 -2.05 18.44
N ALA A 186 -4.04 -2.84 17.74
CA ALA A 186 -4.47 -3.56 16.54
C ALA A 186 -5.63 -4.53 16.83
N LYS A 187 -5.69 -5.09 18.05
CA LYS A 187 -6.78 -5.97 18.50
C LYS A 187 -8.13 -5.26 18.62
N PHE A 188 -8.12 -3.93 18.76
CA PHE A 188 -9.30 -3.10 18.91
C PHE A 188 -9.68 -2.38 17.61
N ASN A 189 -9.02 -2.68 16.49
CA ASN A 189 -9.24 -1.98 15.22
C ASN A 189 -10.71 -2.05 14.75
N ALA A 190 -11.39 -3.17 14.98
CA ALA A 190 -12.81 -3.34 14.63
C ALA A 190 -13.76 -2.45 15.47
N ILE A 191 -13.32 -2.02 16.65
CA ILE A 191 -14.06 -1.12 17.55
C ILE A 191 -13.71 0.34 17.25
N ILE A 192 -12.44 0.61 16.94
CA ILE A 192 -11.91 1.97 16.71
C ILE A 192 -12.26 2.48 15.31
N SER A 193 -12.41 1.60 14.31
CA SER A 193 -12.70 1.99 12.92
C SER A 193 -14.16 1.70 12.53
N PRO A 194 -14.95 2.73 12.16
CA PRO A 194 -16.33 2.56 11.69
C PRO A 194 -16.42 1.56 10.54
N LYS A 195 -17.51 0.78 10.50
CA LYS A 195 -17.72 -0.24 9.45
C LYS A 195 -17.70 0.37 8.04
N SER A 196 -18.34 1.54 7.87
CA SER A 196 -18.34 2.30 6.61
C SER A 196 -16.93 2.66 6.14
N LEU A 197 -16.02 2.95 7.07
CA LEU A 197 -14.63 3.28 6.76
C LEU A 197 -13.82 2.04 6.40
N ARG A 198 -14.10 0.89 7.04
CA ARG A 198 -13.46 -0.40 6.74
C ARG A 198 -13.91 -1.01 5.41
N GLU A 199 -15.16 -0.77 5.02
CA GLU A 199 -15.76 -1.37 3.81
C GLU A 199 -15.75 -0.43 2.60
N GLY A 200 -15.61 0.89 2.81
CA GLY A 200 -15.66 1.87 1.73
C GLY A 200 -14.61 1.62 0.63
N LEU A 201 -13.36 1.35 1.01
CA LEU A 201 -12.30 1.04 0.03
C LEU A 201 -12.55 -0.31 -0.68
N ALA A 202 -13.07 -1.30 0.05
CA ALA A 202 -13.41 -2.60 -0.52
C ALA A 202 -14.50 -2.51 -1.61
N LEU A 203 -15.43 -1.53 -1.50
CA LEU A 203 -16.43 -1.26 -2.53
C LEU A 203 -15.81 -0.71 -3.81
N PHE A 204 -14.91 0.27 -3.71
CA PHE A 204 -14.19 0.81 -4.88
C PHE A 204 -13.35 -0.24 -5.57
N ARG A 205 -12.65 -1.07 -4.78
CA ARG A 205 -11.89 -2.21 -5.28
C ARG A 205 -12.77 -3.19 -6.05
N LYS A 206 -13.88 -3.63 -5.43
CA LYS A 206 -14.79 -4.59 -6.04
C LYS A 206 -15.35 -4.05 -7.36
N ALA A 207 -15.78 -2.79 -7.38
CA ALA A 207 -16.24 -2.14 -8.59
C ALA A 207 -15.16 -2.13 -9.69
N GLY A 208 -13.91 -1.76 -9.36
CA GLY A 208 -12.81 -1.76 -10.32
C GLY A 208 -12.50 -3.15 -10.89
N ILE A 209 -12.54 -4.19 -10.06
CA ILE A 209 -12.35 -5.59 -10.50
C ILE A 209 -13.51 -6.04 -11.39
N ASP A 210 -14.74 -5.81 -10.97
CA ASP A 210 -15.94 -6.22 -11.72
C ASP A 210 -15.96 -5.57 -13.11
N THR A 211 -15.65 -4.27 -13.19
CA THR A 211 -15.52 -3.55 -14.48
C THR A 211 -14.37 -4.11 -15.32
N ARG A 212 -13.21 -4.40 -14.72
CA ARG A 212 -12.05 -4.97 -15.42
C ARG A 212 -12.35 -6.33 -16.04
N LEU A 213 -13.09 -7.18 -15.30
CA LEU A 213 -13.51 -8.49 -15.74
C LEU A 213 -14.56 -8.41 -16.85
N ALA A 214 -15.45 -7.41 -16.81
CA ALA A 214 -16.46 -7.19 -17.84
C ALA A 214 -15.89 -6.62 -19.16
N ASN A 215 -14.96 -5.66 -19.07
CA ASN A 215 -14.51 -4.89 -20.24
C ASN A 215 -13.43 -5.57 -21.10
N ASN A 216 -12.82 -6.66 -20.63
CA ASN A 216 -11.74 -7.40 -21.31
C ASN A 216 -10.79 -6.52 -22.16
N SER A 217 -10.24 -5.46 -21.55
CA SER A 217 -9.53 -4.37 -22.27
C SER A 217 -8.32 -4.80 -23.11
N GLY A 218 -7.88 -6.07 -23.04
CA GLY A 218 -6.67 -6.59 -23.68
C GLY A 218 -5.37 -5.96 -23.16
N ARG A 219 -5.44 -4.94 -22.30
CA ARG A 219 -4.31 -4.22 -21.73
C ARG A 219 -3.54 -5.15 -20.78
N LYS A 220 -2.22 -5.18 -20.93
CA LYS A 220 -1.30 -5.91 -20.04
C LYS A 220 -0.95 -5.05 -18.81
N ASP A 221 -2.00 -4.67 -18.09
CA ASP A 221 -1.97 -3.93 -16.82
C ASP A 221 -1.68 -4.85 -15.63
N PHE A 222 -1.61 -4.32 -14.41
CA PHE A 222 -1.31 -5.16 -13.23
C PHE A 222 -2.39 -6.23 -12.98
N MET A 223 -3.67 -5.91 -13.20
CA MET A 223 -4.75 -6.88 -13.05
C MET A 223 -4.65 -8.02 -14.06
N HIS A 224 -4.19 -7.77 -15.29
CA HIS A 224 -3.95 -8.83 -16.28
C HIS A 224 -3.02 -9.92 -15.74
N PHE A 225 -1.90 -9.54 -15.13
CA PHE A 225 -0.93 -10.52 -14.59
C PHE A 225 -1.48 -11.27 -13.36
N MET A 226 -2.22 -10.58 -12.50
CA MET A 226 -2.84 -11.21 -11.33
C MET A 226 -3.95 -12.19 -11.71
N ILE A 227 -4.77 -11.85 -12.70
CA ILE A 227 -5.81 -12.73 -13.26
C ILE A 227 -5.14 -13.93 -13.94
N ALA A 228 -4.13 -13.71 -14.78
CA ALA A 228 -3.39 -14.79 -15.44
C ALA A 228 -2.75 -15.76 -14.43
N TYR A 229 -2.15 -15.24 -13.36
CA TYR A 229 -1.60 -16.07 -12.28
C TYR A 229 -2.66 -16.89 -11.55
N ALA A 230 -3.84 -16.31 -11.33
CA ALA A 230 -4.97 -17.01 -10.76
C ALA A 230 -5.48 -18.13 -11.67
N ASP A 231 -5.49 -17.92 -12.98
CA ASP A 231 -5.95 -18.91 -13.96
C ASP A 231 -4.99 -20.09 -14.14
N LEU A 232 -3.73 -19.97 -13.71
CA LEU A 232 -2.78 -21.10 -13.61
C LEU A 232 -3.15 -22.13 -12.53
N ALA A 233 -4.28 -21.97 -11.84
CA ALA A 233 -4.72 -22.87 -10.78
C ALA A 233 -5.38 -24.14 -11.33
N GLU A 234 -4.96 -25.29 -10.81
CA GLU A 234 -5.42 -26.60 -11.29
C GLU A 234 -6.83 -26.95 -10.81
N THR A 235 -7.33 -26.29 -9.74
CA THR A 235 -8.66 -26.54 -9.19
C THR A 235 -9.42 -25.23 -8.97
N LYS A 236 -10.77 -25.27 -8.97
CA LYS A 236 -11.60 -24.10 -8.62
C LYS A 236 -11.29 -23.56 -7.21
N LYS A 237 -10.91 -24.44 -6.27
CA LYS A 237 -10.51 -24.07 -4.90
C LYS A 237 -9.16 -23.35 -4.88
N ASP A 238 -8.19 -23.85 -5.65
CA ASP A 238 -6.88 -23.21 -5.85
C ASP A 238 -7.03 -21.87 -6.60
N ARG A 239 -7.86 -21.82 -7.65
CA ARG A 239 -8.14 -20.59 -8.41
C ARG A 239 -8.77 -19.52 -7.52
N ARG A 240 -9.77 -19.91 -6.74
CA ARG A 240 -10.38 -19.01 -5.75
C ARG A 240 -9.36 -18.60 -4.69
N GLY A 241 -8.51 -19.51 -4.22
CA GLY A 241 -7.40 -19.17 -3.32
C GLY A 241 -6.44 -18.13 -3.89
N ARG A 242 -6.03 -18.28 -5.15
CA ARG A 242 -5.12 -17.36 -5.85
C ARG A 242 -5.77 -16.03 -6.24
N LEU A 243 -7.04 -16.03 -6.64
CA LEU A 243 -7.80 -14.79 -6.84
C LEU A 243 -8.01 -14.08 -5.52
N GLN A 244 -8.49 -14.77 -4.48
CA GLN A 244 -8.71 -14.16 -3.17
C GLN A 244 -7.42 -13.66 -2.52
N SER A 245 -6.28 -14.30 -2.76
CA SER A 245 -4.98 -13.78 -2.34
C SER A 245 -4.55 -12.55 -3.14
N ASN A 246 -5.03 -12.33 -4.37
CA ASN A 246 -4.56 -11.27 -5.26
C ASN A 246 -5.56 -10.12 -5.51
N THR A 247 -6.87 -10.35 -5.39
CA THR A 247 -7.95 -9.42 -5.78
C THR A 247 -8.82 -8.99 -4.60
N GLU A 248 -8.96 -9.79 -3.53
CA GLU A 248 -9.65 -9.39 -2.29
C GLU A 248 -8.69 -8.78 -1.24
N THR A 249 -7.42 -8.64 -1.62
CA THR A 249 -6.28 -8.18 -0.81
C THR A 249 -5.64 -6.89 -1.34
N LEU A 250 -6.11 -6.35 -2.47
CA LEU A 250 -5.70 -5.06 -3.04
C LEU A 250 -6.81 -4.03 -2.95
#